data_AF-A0A355T6Q9-F1
#
_entry.id   AF-A0A355T6Q9-F1
#
_cell.length_a   1.000
_cell.length_b   1.000
_cell.length_c   1.000
_cell.angle_alpha   90.00
_cell.angle_beta   90.00
_cell.angle_gamma   90.00
#
_symmetry.space_group_name_H-M   'P 1'
#
loop_
_entity.id
_entity.type
_entity.pdbx_description
1 polymer ?
#
loop_
_entity_poly.entity_id
_entity_poly.type
_entity_poly.pdbx_seq_one_letter_code
_entity_poly.pdbx_strand_id
1 'polypeptide(L)'
;MHNSKPINIVIVAICLFVFGLLSIPIGVIALAFVPLASEASKELANAYLILIFGIADLVAAYGLWTRQQWARSFTLLVLALSILLTPLFVEDDTSKLEIDALIVGCVLNAAMMLLIWNKKVGDWLRT
;
A
#
# COMPACT_ATOMS: atom_id res chain seq x y z
N MET A 1 32.36 7.92 4.03
CA MET A 1 31.56 6.79 4.57
C MET A 1 30.50 6.42 3.55
N HIS A 2 30.56 5.20 2.99
CA HIS A 2 29.61 4.76 1.98
C HIS A 2 28.26 4.47 2.65
N ASN A 3 27.43 5.50 2.78
CA ASN A 3 26.14 5.43 3.45
C ASN A 3 25.07 4.94 2.46
N SER A 4 25.30 3.75 1.89
CA SER A 4 24.39 3.14 0.91
C SER A 4 23.05 2.81 1.56
N LYS A 5 21.96 3.07 0.83
CA LYS A 5 20.61 2.71 1.28
C LYS A 5 20.55 1.20 1.57
N PRO A 6 20.03 0.76 2.74
CA PRO A 6 19.80 -0.66 3.02
C PRO A 6 18.92 -1.27 1.93
N ILE A 7 19.30 -2.44 1.43
CA ILE A 7 18.60 -3.10 0.32
C ILE A 7 17.11 -3.32 0.64
N ASN A 8 16.78 -3.62 1.90
CA ASN A 8 15.41 -3.78 2.38
C ASN A 8 14.55 -2.53 2.12
N ILE A 9 15.10 -1.34 2.37
CA ILE A 9 14.38 -0.08 2.16
C ILE A 9 14.20 0.18 0.67
N VAL A 10 15.21 -0.12 -0.14
CA VAL A 10 15.13 0.04 -1.59
C VAL A 10 14.04 -0.85 -2.18
N ILE A 11 14.01 -2.13 -1.80
CA ILE A 11 13.00 -3.09 -2.27
C ILE A 11 11.60 -2.61 -1.89
N VAL A 12 11.38 -2.29 -0.61
CA VAL A 12 10.08 -1.83 -0.11
C VAL A 12 9.65 -0.54 -0.80
N ALA A 13 10.53 0.45 -0.94
CA ALA A 13 10.20 1.71 -1.57
C ALA A 13 9.82 1.53 -3.05
N ILE A 14 10.49 0.62 -3.77
CA ILE A 14 10.13 0.30 -5.16
C ILE A 14 8.77 -0.40 -5.21
N CYS A 15 8.51 -1.38 -4.35
CA CYS A 15 7.23 -2.07 -4.30
C CYS A 15 6.07 -1.09 -4.05
N LEU A 16 6.21 -0.22 -3.05
CA LEU A 16 5.21 0.81 -2.73
C LEU A 16 5.05 1.82 -3.86
N PHE A 17 6.14 2.22 -4.51
CA PHE A 17 6.07 3.10 -5.68
C PHE A 17 5.26 2.45 -6.81
N VAL A 18 5.54 1.19 -7.13
CA VAL A 18 4.82 0.45 -8.18
C VAL A 18 3.35 0.27 -7.80
N PHE A 19 3.04 -0.10 -6.56
CA PHE A 19 1.65 -0.22 -6.11
C PHE A 19 0.91 1.10 -6.16
N GLY A 20 1.48 2.17 -5.62
CA GLY A 20 0.88 3.49 -5.71
C GLY A 20 0.63 3.94 -7.15
N LEU A 21 1.59 3.71 -8.05
CA LEU A 21 1.49 4.08 -9.46
C LEU A 21 0.39 3.31 -10.20
N LEU A 22 0.14 2.05 -9.83
CA LEU A 22 -0.92 1.23 -10.43
C LEU A 22 -2.28 1.51 -9.80
N SER A 23 -2.35 1.65 -8.48
CA SER A 23 -3.59 1.83 -7.72
C SER A 23 -4.27 3.17 -8.04
N ILE A 24 -3.52 4.25 -8.26
CA ILE A 24 -4.12 5.57 -8.52
C ILE A 24 -4.95 5.58 -9.81
N PRO A 25 -4.41 5.20 -10.99
CA PRO A 25 -5.21 5.12 -12.22
C PRO A 25 -6.42 4.18 -12.07
N ILE A 26 -6.25 3.04 -11.42
CA ILE A 26 -7.34 2.08 -11.17
C ILE A 26 -8.46 2.74 -10.35
N GLY A 27 -8.11 3.42 -9.25
CA GLY A 27 -9.09 4.12 -8.41
C GLY A 27 -9.80 5.27 -9.15
N VAL A 28 -9.07 6.04 -9.96
CA VAL A 28 -9.66 7.11 -10.80
C VAL A 28 -10.62 6.53 -11.83
N ILE A 29 -10.24 5.45 -12.51
CA ILE A 29 -11.10 4.75 -13.47
C ILE A 29 -12.34 4.24 -12.74
N ALA A 30 -12.20 3.54 -11.62
CA ALA A 30 -13.32 3.04 -10.84
C ALA A 30 -14.31 4.17 -10.49
N LEU A 31 -13.81 5.30 -9.96
CA LEU A 31 -14.66 6.46 -9.65
C LEU A 31 -15.41 7.02 -10.87
N ALA A 32 -14.81 6.97 -12.07
CA ALA A 32 -15.44 7.48 -13.29
C ALA A 32 -16.58 6.58 -13.81
N PHE A 33 -16.58 5.29 -13.47
CA PHE A 33 -17.56 4.32 -13.94
C PHE A 33 -18.63 3.95 -12.91
N VAL A 34 -18.48 4.36 -11.64
CA VAL A 34 -19.47 4.10 -10.59
C VAL A 34 -20.76 4.90 -10.85
N PRO A 35 -21.93 4.25 -10.99
CA PRO A 35 -23.20 4.93 -11.20
C PRO A 35 -23.62 5.74 -9.96
N LEU A 36 -24.15 6.95 -10.13
CA LEU A 36 -24.53 7.86 -9.02
C LEU A 36 -25.80 7.45 -8.24
N ALA A 37 -26.29 6.22 -8.39
CA ALA A 37 -27.49 5.74 -7.71
C ALA A 37 -27.20 5.30 -6.27
N SER A 38 -28.20 5.33 -5.38
CA SER A 38 -28.03 5.13 -3.92
C SER A 38 -27.41 3.78 -3.50
N GLU A 39 -27.42 2.78 -4.37
CA GLU A 39 -26.79 1.47 -4.13
C GLU A 39 -25.26 1.47 -4.38
N ALA A 40 -24.74 2.51 -5.03
CA ALA A 40 -23.32 2.63 -5.37
C ALA A 40 -22.39 3.05 -4.22
N SER A 41 -22.92 3.17 -3.01
CA SER A 41 -22.15 3.69 -1.85
C SER A 41 -20.92 2.84 -1.50
N LYS A 42 -21.01 1.51 -1.65
CA LYS A 42 -19.90 0.58 -1.37
C LYS A 42 -18.82 0.63 -2.45
N GLU A 43 -19.20 0.56 -3.73
CA GLU A 43 -18.27 0.64 -4.85
C GLU A 43 -17.52 1.98 -4.86
N LEU A 44 -18.23 3.07 -4.59
CA LEU A 44 -17.65 4.40 -4.45
C LEU A 44 -16.63 4.44 -3.29
N ALA A 45 -16.99 3.87 -2.13
CA ALA A 45 -16.09 3.79 -0.98
C ALA A 45 -14.84 2.97 -1.30
N ASN A 46 -14.99 1.83 -1.98
CA ASN A 46 -13.87 0.99 -2.42
C ASN A 46 -12.95 1.74 -3.39
N ALA A 47 -13.52 2.47 -4.36
CA ALA A 47 -12.75 3.27 -5.30
C ALA A 47 -11.95 4.39 -4.61
N TYR A 48 -12.56 5.08 -3.63
CA TYR A 48 -11.84 6.05 -2.80
C TYR A 48 -10.75 5.40 -1.94
N LEU A 49 -11.01 4.24 -1.34
CA LEU A 49 -10.01 3.52 -0.56
C LEU A 49 -8.79 3.13 -1.41
N ILE A 50 -9.00 2.60 -2.62
CA ILE A 50 -7.92 2.28 -3.58
C ILE A 50 -7.08 3.52 -3.86
N LEU A 51 -7.72 4.66 -4.08
CA LEU A 51 -7.02 5.93 -4.37
C LEU A 51 -6.23 6.44 -3.15
N ILE A 52 -6.83 6.38 -1.95
CA ILE A 52 -6.18 6.78 -0.69
C ILE A 52 -4.95 5.90 -0.44
N PHE A 53 -5.08 4.58 -0.57
CA PHE A 53 -3.95 3.66 -0.39
C PHE A 53 -2.89 3.86 -1.46
N GLY A 54 -3.27 4.07 -2.72
CA GLY A 54 -2.31 4.36 -3.79
C GLY A 54 -1.48 5.63 -3.51
N ILE A 55 -2.12 6.71 -3.05
CA ILE A 55 -1.42 7.93 -2.64
C ILE A 55 -0.55 7.67 -1.41
N ALA A 56 -1.08 6.96 -0.41
CA ALA A 56 -0.33 6.64 0.80
C ALA A 56 0.93 5.81 0.51
N ASP A 57 0.85 4.85 -0.42
CA ASP A 57 1.99 4.06 -0.86
C ASP A 57 3.06 4.92 -1.54
N LEU A 58 2.68 5.87 -2.40
CA LEU A 58 3.62 6.82 -3.00
C LEU A 58 4.29 7.71 -1.94
N VAL A 59 3.53 8.20 -0.96
CA VAL A 59 4.06 9.02 0.14
C VAL A 59 5.02 8.20 1.01
N ALA A 60 4.68 6.95 1.30
CA ALA A 60 5.53 6.03 2.04
C ALA A 60 6.83 5.73 1.28
N ALA A 61 6.73 5.44 -0.02
CA ALA A 61 7.88 5.23 -0.90
C ALA A 61 8.81 6.46 -0.91
N TYR A 62 8.25 7.65 -1.06
CA TYR A 62 9.00 8.92 -1.02
C TYR A 62 9.69 9.12 0.33
N GLY A 63 8.97 8.93 1.43
CA GLY A 63 9.51 9.08 2.78
C GLY A 63 10.67 8.14 3.04
N LEU A 64 10.54 6.86 2.64
CA LEU A 64 11.61 5.87 2.74
C LEU A 64 12.81 6.21 1.84
N TRP A 65 12.55 6.69 0.62
CA TRP A 65 13.58 7.05 -0.34
C TRP A 65 14.41 8.25 0.11
N THR A 66 13.77 9.22 0.77
CA THR A 66 14.38 10.48 1.25
C THR A 66 14.82 10.46 2.70
N ARG A 67 14.74 9.30 3.37
CA ARG A 67 15.15 9.09 4.78
C ARG A 67 14.35 9.88 5.81
N GLN A 68 13.06 10.08 5.59
CA GLN A 68 12.23 10.77 6.57
C GLN A 68 12.05 9.91 7.83
N GLN A 69 12.20 10.52 9.01
CA GLN A 69 12.07 9.81 10.29
C GLN A 69 10.67 9.22 10.50
N TRP A 70 9.63 9.88 10.00
CA TRP A 70 8.25 9.41 10.07
C TRP A 70 7.95 8.26 9.10
N ALA A 71 8.78 8.06 8.06
CA ALA A 71 8.46 7.14 6.97
C ALA A 71 8.27 5.70 7.43
N ARG A 72 9.08 5.25 8.40
CA ARG A 72 8.97 3.89 8.94
C ARG A 72 7.61 3.65 9.59
N SER A 73 7.24 4.50 10.54
CA SER A 73 5.98 4.34 11.28
C SER A 73 4.78 4.49 10.36
N PHE A 74 4.84 5.45 9.43
CA PHE A 74 3.80 5.65 8.43
C PHE A 74 3.64 4.44 7.53
N THR A 75 4.73 3.90 6.97
CA THR A 75 4.66 2.72 6.09
C THR A 75 4.10 1.50 6.83
N LEU A 76 4.54 1.26 8.07
CA LEU A 76 4.02 0.15 8.88
C LEU A 76 2.51 0.29 9.14
N LEU A 77 2.05 1.52 9.39
CA LEU A 77 0.63 1.81 9.58
C LEU A 77 -0.15 1.56 8.29
N VAL A 78 0.33 2.07 7.15
CA VAL A 78 -0.32 1.87 5.84
C VAL A 78 -0.46 0.39 5.54
N LEU A 79 0.64 -0.37 5.61
CA LEU A 79 0.64 -1.81 5.35
C LEU A 79 -0.30 -2.59 6.30
N ALA A 80 -0.33 -2.23 7.58
CA ALA A 80 -1.22 -2.85 8.55
C ALA A 80 -2.70 -2.55 8.23
N LEU A 81 -3.03 -1.30 7.89
CA LEU A 81 -4.38 -0.92 7.49
C LEU A 81 -4.79 -1.61 6.18
N SER A 82 -3.89 -1.73 5.20
CA SER A 82 -4.19 -2.43 3.95
C SER A 82 -4.61 -3.87 4.21
N ILE A 83 -3.89 -4.60 5.07
CA ILE A 83 -4.25 -5.98 5.46
C ILE A 83 -5.59 -6.00 6.20
N LEU A 84 -5.79 -5.10 7.17
CA LEU A 84 -7.01 -5.05 7.98
C LEU A 84 -8.26 -4.76 7.14
N LEU A 85 -8.14 -3.90 6.13
CA LEU A 85 -9.25 -3.47 5.27
C LEU A 85 -9.42 -4.35 4.03
N THR A 86 -8.51 -5.30 3.77
CA THR A 86 -8.62 -6.23 2.63
C THR A 86 -9.98 -6.94 2.56
N PRO A 87 -10.60 -7.42 3.66
CA PRO A 87 -11.90 -8.08 3.60
C PRO A 87 -13.04 -7.21 3.04
N LEU A 88 -12.92 -5.88 3.07
CA LEU A 88 -13.93 -4.97 2.52
C LEU A 88 -14.02 -5.03 0.98
N PHE A 89 -12.95 -5.50 0.34
CA PHE A 89 -12.87 -5.70 -1.11
C PHE A 89 -13.41 -7.06 -1.56
N VAL A 90 -13.84 -7.92 -0.62
CA VAL A 90 -14.49 -9.19 -0.95
C VAL A 90 -15.99 -8.94 -1.07
N GLU A 91 -16.52 -9.24 -2.25
CA GLU A 91 -17.94 -9.25 -2.61
C GLU A 91 -18.45 -10.68 -2.81
N ASP A 92 -19.76 -10.89 -2.75
CA ASP A 92 -20.35 -12.24 -2.84
C ASP A 92 -20.03 -12.95 -4.17
N ASP A 93 -19.84 -12.18 -5.26
CA ASP A 93 -19.48 -12.69 -6.59
C ASP A 93 -17.97 -12.66 -6.89
N THR A 94 -17.12 -12.44 -5.88
CA THR A 94 -15.65 -12.37 -6.07
C THR A 94 -15.13 -13.69 -6.62
N SER A 95 -14.42 -13.63 -7.74
CA SER A 95 -13.83 -14.81 -8.36
C SER A 95 -12.71 -15.38 -7.49
N LYS A 96 -12.47 -16.69 -7.59
CA LYS A 96 -11.35 -17.34 -6.90
C LYS A 96 -10.00 -16.68 -7.22
N LEU A 97 -9.82 -16.22 -8.46
CA LEU A 97 -8.60 -15.54 -8.89
C LEU A 97 -8.38 -14.22 -8.14
N GLU A 98 -9.44 -13.43 -7.92
CA GLU A 98 -9.38 -12.19 -7.15
C GLU A 98 -9.11 -12.46 -5.68
N ILE A 99 -9.72 -13.50 -5.10
CA ILE A 99 -9.42 -13.93 -3.72
C ILE A 99 -7.95 -14.34 -3.59
N ASP A 100 -7.44 -15.16 -4.51
CA ASP A 100 -6.03 -15.58 -4.52
C ASP A 100 -5.10 -14.36 -4.65
N ALA A 101 -5.44 -13.38 -5.50
CA ALA A 101 -4.70 -12.13 -5.65
C ALA A 101 -4.69 -11.28 -4.36
N LEU A 102 -5.83 -11.18 -3.66
CA LEU A 102 -5.94 -10.48 -2.37
C LEU A 102 -5.06 -11.15 -1.30
N ILE A 103 -5.05 -12.48 -1.23
CA ILE A 103 -4.20 -13.23 -0.29
C ILE A 103 -2.72 -12.97 -0.59
N VAL A 104 -2.31 -13.03 -1.85
CA VAL A 104 -0.93 -12.72 -2.27
C VAL A 104 -0.57 -11.28 -1.88
N GLY A 105 -1.49 -10.33 -2.07
CA GLY A 105 -1.33 -8.94 -1.62
C GLY A 105 -1.10 -8.83 -0.11
N CYS A 106 -1.90 -9.51 0.71
CA CYS A 106 -1.73 -9.54 2.17
C CYS A 106 -0.37 -10.13 2.58
N VAL A 107 0.03 -11.24 1.98
CA VAL A 107 1.33 -11.89 2.26
C VAL A 107 2.49 -10.96 1.91
N LEU A 108 2.39 -10.27 0.77
CA LEU A 108 3.41 -9.32 0.34
C LEU A 108 3.49 -8.11 1.28
N ASN A 109 2.35 -7.56 1.72
CA ASN A 109 2.30 -6.49 2.71
C ASN A 109 2.94 -6.92 4.03
N ALA A 110 2.65 -8.13 4.52
CA ALA A 110 3.26 -8.68 5.71
C ALA A 110 4.78 -8.85 5.56
N ALA A 111 5.25 -9.33 4.40
CA ALA A 111 6.68 -9.45 4.10
C ALA A 111 7.38 -8.07 4.10
N MET A 112 6.75 -7.05 3.51
CA MET A 112 7.27 -5.67 3.54
C MET A 112 7.32 -5.13 4.97
N MET A 113 6.31 -5.39 5.81
CA MET A 113 6.34 -5.01 7.22
C MET A 113 7.55 -5.62 7.94
N LEU A 114 7.85 -6.91 7.72
CA LEU A 114 9.01 -7.57 8.32
C LEU A 114 10.34 -6.94 7.86
N LEU A 115 10.45 -6.57 6.58
CA LEU A 115 11.64 -5.92 6.03
C LEU A 115 11.89 -4.53 6.64
N ILE A 116 10.82 -3.77 6.91
CA ILE A 116 10.87 -2.43 7.53
C ILE A 116 11.03 -2.50 9.05
N TRP A 117 10.49 -3.56 9.69
CA TRP A 117 10.55 -3.72 11.14
C TRP A 117 11.98 -3.96 11.66
N ASN A 118 12.90 -4.34 10.76
CA ASN A 118 14.29 -4.55 11.10
C ASN A 118 14.92 -3.34 11.81
N LYS A 119 15.57 -3.58 12.96
CA LYS A 119 16.24 -2.54 13.76
C LYS A 119 17.24 -1.72 12.94
N LYS A 120 17.98 -2.35 12.02
CA LYS A 120 18.93 -1.67 11.13
C LYS A 120 18.29 -0.59 10.25
N VAL A 121 17.04 -0.79 9.83
CA VAL A 121 16.26 0.21 9.07
C VAL A 121 15.91 1.40 9.95
N GLY A 122 15.49 1.13 11.19
CA GLY A 122 15.20 2.17 12.18
C GLY A 122 16.40 3.05 12.49
N ASP A 123 17.57 2.43 12.70
CA ASP A 123 18.79 3.16 13.03
C ASP A 123 19.25 4.01 11.83
N TRP A 124 19.15 3.49 10.60
CA TRP A 124 19.53 4.22 9.39
C TRP A 124 18.64 5.43 9.08
N LEU A 125 17.34 5.40 9.42
CA LEU A 125 16.45 6.55 9.22
C LEU A 125 16.69 7.68 10.23
N ARG A 126 17.46 7.43 11.30
CA ARG A 126 17.80 8.44 12.33
C ARG A 126 19.14 9.13 12.08
N THR A 127 19.94 8.65 11.13
CA THR A 127 21.24 9.22 10.74
C THR A 127 21.12 10.15 9.55
#